data_AF-A0A535IM03-F1
#
_entry.id   AF-A0A535IM03-F1
#
_cell.length_a   1.000
_cell.length_b   1.000
_cell.length_c   1.000
_cell.angle_alpha   90.00
_cell.angle_beta   90.00
_cell.angle_gamma   90.00
#
_symmetry.space_group_name_H-M   'P 1'
#
loop_
_entity.id
_entity.type
_entity.pdbx_description
1 polymer ?
#
loop_
_entity_poly.entity_id
_entity_poly.type
_entity_poly.pdbx_seq_one_letter_code
_entity_poly.pdbx_strand_id
1 'polypeptide(L)'
;MKLILRLISSCFSAFSSNPDIHLAEFSTCGNRALERKIPVTTTDRADSGFLRARQILTFTPGMSGDAIWWQAGRVQAVGRAAEVARRVPSGVPRYELPDALVTPGVVDGHTHFAMWALNRRCVQLAGSATCDEAVRRVAGARPAQGWIVGQGWDANGWDRAPDRGVLDAVQRVPVYLDSLDVHAAWVNSAALAAAGITRETPDPFGGRIVRDASGEPTGLLLERAVELMLPHLPDPPPALLDEALREGQAEAHRLGVTGIHDMEGDAVLAALERLEAVDALRLRVQFHPPVTSLPALVRRGVRSGV
;
A
#
# COMPACT_ATOMS: atom_id res chain seq x y z
N MET A 1 1.59 3.18 -11.50
CA MET A 1 1.42 4.60 -11.14
C MET A 1 0.17 5.25 -11.73
N LYS A 2 -0.22 4.99 -13.00
CA LYS A 2 -1.57 5.37 -13.50
C LYS A 2 -2.72 4.86 -12.64
N LEU A 3 -2.54 3.69 -12.03
CA LEU A 3 -3.45 3.10 -11.06
C LEU A 3 -3.62 3.97 -9.79
N ILE A 4 -2.54 4.62 -9.34
CA ILE A 4 -2.41 5.36 -8.06
C ILE A 4 -3.36 6.56 -8.00
N LEU A 5 -3.32 7.44 -9.01
CA LEU A 5 -4.13 8.66 -8.99
C LEU A 5 -5.46 8.53 -9.73
N ARG A 6 -5.65 7.51 -10.58
CA ARG A 6 -7.01 7.20 -11.10
C ARG A 6 -7.94 6.80 -9.96
N LEU A 7 -7.42 6.15 -8.91
CA LEU A 7 -8.19 5.77 -7.73
C LEU A 7 -8.52 6.99 -6.86
N ILE A 8 -7.54 7.86 -6.57
CA ILE A 8 -7.77 9.12 -5.85
C ILE A 8 -8.79 10.01 -6.59
N SER A 9 -8.63 10.20 -7.91
CA SER A 9 -9.56 10.98 -8.73
C SER A 9 -10.97 10.35 -8.75
N SER A 10 -11.07 9.00 -8.73
CA SER A 10 -12.37 8.31 -8.65
C SER A 10 -13.06 8.45 -7.30
N CYS A 11 -12.32 8.48 -6.19
CA CYS A 11 -12.87 8.76 -4.86
C CYS A 11 -13.47 10.17 -4.80
N PHE A 12 -12.80 11.18 -5.34
CA PHE A 12 -13.30 12.56 -5.31
C PHE A 12 -14.54 12.79 -6.18
N SER A 13 -14.69 12.05 -7.29
CA SER A 13 -15.94 12.09 -8.07
C SER A 13 -17.17 11.60 -7.28
N ALA A 14 -16.97 10.89 -6.17
CA ALA A 14 -18.02 10.43 -5.27
C ALA A 14 -18.19 11.28 -3.99
N PHE A 15 -17.29 12.23 -3.70
CA PHE A 15 -17.28 13.02 -2.45
C PHE A 15 -17.67 14.50 -2.60
N SER A 16 -18.28 14.88 -3.72
CA SER A 16 -18.94 16.19 -3.84
C SER A 16 -20.29 16.17 -3.10
N SER A 17 -20.25 16.38 -1.77
CA SER A 17 -21.26 17.06 -0.92
C SER A 17 -21.30 16.52 0.53
N ASN A 18 -20.36 16.92 1.40
CA ASN A 18 -20.65 17.02 2.84
C ASN A 18 -19.65 17.94 3.56
N PRO A 19 -20.07 19.07 4.16
CA PRO A 19 -19.15 20.05 4.75
C PRO A 19 -18.65 19.75 6.18
N ASP A 20 -18.94 18.59 6.79
CA ASP A 20 -18.63 18.32 8.21
C ASP A 20 -17.62 17.19 8.43
N ILE A 21 -16.36 17.37 8.04
CA ILE A 21 -15.27 16.47 8.47
C ILE A 21 -14.12 17.30 9.08
N HIS A 22 -14.00 17.21 10.41
CA HIS A 22 -12.84 17.68 11.14
C HIS A 22 -11.70 16.65 11.02
N LEU A 23 -10.56 17.08 10.47
CA LEU A 23 -9.33 16.30 10.37
C LEU A 23 -8.72 16.12 11.77
N ALA A 24 -8.48 14.87 12.19
CA ALA A 24 -7.69 14.55 13.37
C ALA A 24 -6.23 14.33 12.97
N GLU A 25 -5.32 15.13 13.52
CA GLU A 25 -3.87 14.95 13.37
C GLU A 25 -3.38 13.73 14.17
N PHE A 26 -2.64 12.83 13.52
CA PHE A 26 -1.93 11.75 14.20
C PHE A 26 -0.43 12.01 14.17
N SER A 27 0.13 12.28 15.36
CA SER A 27 1.57 12.43 15.61
C SER A 27 2.28 11.08 15.47
N THR A 28 3.38 11.04 14.70
CA THR A 28 4.20 9.85 14.48
C THR A 28 5.13 9.61 15.67
N CYS A 29 4.75 8.69 16.58
CA CYS A 29 5.65 8.20 17.61
C CYS A 29 6.61 7.16 17.00
N GLY A 30 7.91 7.47 17.00
CA GLY A 30 8.97 6.60 16.51
C GLY A 30 9.14 5.34 17.38
N ASN A 31 8.83 4.17 16.82
CA ASN A 31 9.06 2.89 17.49
C ASN A 31 10.35 2.23 16.99
N ARG A 32 11.36 2.14 17.85
CA ARG A 32 12.44 1.14 17.72
C ARG A 32 11.84 -0.24 17.93
N ALA A 33 11.77 -1.05 16.88
CA ALA A 33 11.30 -2.43 16.97
C ALA A 33 12.31 -3.29 17.77
N LEU A 34 11.83 -3.93 18.84
CA LEU A 34 12.51 -5.03 19.50
C LEU A 34 12.47 -6.25 18.55
N GLU A 35 13.54 -6.46 17.78
CA GLU A 35 13.67 -7.62 16.91
C GLU A 35 13.99 -8.89 17.71
N ARG A 36 12.96 -9.55 18.26
CA ARG A 36 12.99 -11.01 18.42
C ARG A 36 12.23 -11.61 17.25
N LYS A 37 12.96 -11.93 16.18
CA LYS A 37 12.44 -12.71 15.05
C LYS A 37 12.14 -14.12 15.54
N ILE A 38 10.87 -14.42 15.80
CA ILE A 38 10.39 -15.80 15.79
C ILE A 38 10.42 -16.22 14.31
N PRO A 39 11.23 -17.22 13.90
CA PRO A 39 11.20 -17.70 12.54
C PRO A 39 9.86 -18.40 12.31
N VAL A 40 8.89 -17.65 11.78
CA VAL A 40 7.72 -18.25 11.14
C VAL A 40 8.22 -18.70 9.78
N THR A 41 8.65 -19.96 9.68
CA THR A 41 8.90 -20.61 8.39
C THR A 41 7.56 -20.72 7.68
N THR A 42 7.28 -19.74 6.83
CA THR A 42 6.13 -19.69 5.94
C THR A 42 6.32 -20.67 4.80
N THR A 43 6.02 -21.95 5.01
CA THR A 43 5.99 -22.91 3.90
C THR A 43 4.91 -23.96 3.95
N ASP A 44 4.09 -24.07 5.00
CA ASP A 44 2.84 -24.82 4.92
C ASP A 44 1.77 -24.10 5.73
N ARG A 45 0.57 -23.97 5.15
CA ARG A 45 -0.63 -23.76 5.96
C ARG A 45 -0.61 -24.92 6.96
N ALA A 46 -0.28 -24.67 8.22
CA ALA A 46 -0.54 -25.67 9.24
C ALA A 46 -2.06 -25.77 9.31
N ASP A 47 -2.67 -26.62 8.49
CA ASP A 47 -4.12 -26.74 8.40
C ASP A 47 -4.71 -27.14 9.75
N SER A 48 -3.92 -27.76 10.62
CA SER A 48 -4.30 -28.08 12.00
C SER A 48 -3.15 -27.78 12.96
N GLY A 49 -3.50 -27.44 14.20
CA GLY A 49 -2.51 -27.24 15.25
C GLY A 49 -3.14 -26.91 16.59
N PHE A 50 -2.38 -27.14 17.64
CA PHE A 50 -2.70 -26.75 19.01
C PHE A 50 -1.62 -25.80 19.50
N LEU A 51 -2.01 -24.61 19.96
CA LEU A 51 -1.10 -23.60 20.49
C LEU A 51 -1.48 -23.31 21.94
N ARG A 52 -0.50 -23.39 22.83
CA ARG A 52 -0.57 -22.86 24.19
C ARG A 52 0.20 -21.55 24.27
N ALA A 53 -0.35 -20.56 24.96
CA ALA A 53 0.28 -19.27 25.18
C ALA A 53 -0.05 -18.70 26.56
N ARG A 54 0.48 -17.52 26.92
CA ARG A 54 0.08 -16.83 28.16
C ARG A 54 -1.41 -16.55 28.17
N GLN A 55 -1.93 -16.09 27.03
CA GLN A 55 -3.32 -15.74 26.85
C GLN A 55 -3.70 -15.75 25.37
N ILE A 56 -4.89 -16.28 25.08
CA ILE A 56 -5.58 -16.20 23.80
C ILE A 56 -6.73 -15.20 23.94
N LEU A 57 -6.66 -14.10 23.20
CA LEU A 57 -7.73 -13.14 23.04
C LEU A 57 -8.52 -13.46 21.77
N THR A 58 -9.85 -13.52 21.87
CA THR A 58 -10.74 -13.69 20.71
C THR A 58 -11.57 -12.45 20.42
N PHE A 59 -11.60 -11.49 21.35
CA PHE A 59 -12.53 -10.35 21.40
C PHE A 59 -14.03 -10.73 21.44
N THR A 60 -14.36 -12.02 21.61
CA THR A 60 -15.72 -12.48 21.91
C THR A 60 -15.89 -12.62 23.42
N PRO A 61 -16.90 -11.97 24.04
CA PRO A 61 -17.16 -12.10 25.47
C PRO A 61 -17.27 -13.57 25.90
N GLY A 62 -16.58 -13.95 26.98
CA GLY A 62 -16.61 -15.31 27.52
C GLY A 62 -15.75 -16.35 26.77
N MET A 63 -15.13 -15.99 25.64
CA MET A 63 -14.25 -16.90 24.88
C MET A 63 -12.79 -16.48 25.03
N SER A 64 -12.13 -16.89 26.11
CA SER A 64 -10.69 -16.68 26.33
C SER A 64 -10.06 -17.85 27.07
N GLY A 65 -8.74 -17.93 27.06
CA GLY A 65 -8.00 -19.01 27.72
C GLY A 65 -6.51 -18.91 27.48
N ASP A 66 -5.78 -19.97 27.77
CA ASP A 66 -4.33 -20.10 27.54
C ASP A 66 -4.02 -21.10 26.41
N ALA A 67 -5.04 -21.62 25.70
CA ALA A 67 -4.84 -22.45 24.52
C ALA A 67 -5.91 -22.29 23.44
N ILE A 68 -5.51 -22.58 22.20
CA ILE A 68 -6.33 -22.62 20.99
C ILE A 68 -6.00 -23.88 20.18
N TRP A 69 -7.04 -24.52 19.63
CA TRP A 69 -6.91 -25.63 18.68
C TRP A 69 -7.66 -25.27 17.40
N TRP A 70 -7.03 -25.55 16.25
CA TRP A 70 -7.64 -25.42 14.92
C TRP A 70 -7.43 -26.67 14.08
N GLN A 71 -8.32 -26.85 13.11
CA GLN A 71 -8.31 -27.93 12.13
C GLN A 71 -8.94 -27.45 10.83
N ALA A 72 -8.36 -27.86 9.70
CA ALA A 72 -8.69 -27.38 8.35
C ALA A 72 -8.85 -25.84 8.29
N GLY A 73 -7.90 -25.10 8.90
CA GLY A 73 -7.91 -23.64 8.93
C GLY A 73 -9.01 -22.99 9.78
N ARG A 74 -9.77 -23.77 10.56
CA ARG A 74 -10.85 -23.27 11.42
C ARG A 74 -10.59 -23.56 12.89
N VAL A 75 -10.83 -22.55 13.73
CA VAL A 75 -10.75 -22.71 15.19
C VAL A 75 -11.84 -23.66 15.66
N GLN A 76 -11.42 -24.70 16.38
CA GLN A 76 -12.30 -25.73 16.94
C GLN A 76 -12.57 -25.51 18.42
N ALA A 77 -11.59 -24.97 19.15
CA ALA A 77 -11.74 -24.65 20.57
C ALA A 77 -10.75 -23.57 21.02
N VAL A 78 -11.18 -22.74 21.97
CA VAL A 78 -10.35 -21.82 22.76
C VAL A 78 -10.74 -21.99 24.22
N GLY A 79 -9.77 -22.04 25.13
CA GLY A 79 -10.05 -22.21 26.55
C GLY A 79 -8.82 -22.59 27.35
N ARG A 80 -9.03 -23.21 28.51
CA ARG A 80 -7.93 -23.71 29.35
C ARG A 80 -7.19 -24.84 28.64
N ALA A 81 -5.87 -24.82 28.67
CA ALA A 81 -5.00 -25.77 27.98
C ALA A 81 -5.33 -27.22 28.29
N ALA A 82 -5.55 -27.55 29.56
CA ALA A 82 -5.92 -28.90 29.98
C ALA A 82 -7.27 -29.37 29.39
N GLU A 83 -8.23 -28.47 29.19
CA GLU A 83 -9.55 -28.79 28.65
C GLU A 83 -9.53 -28.91 27.13
N VAL A 84 -8.84 -27.98 26.46
CA VAL A 84 -8.66 -27.99 25.00
C VAL A 84 -7.85 -29.23 24.59
N ALA A 85 -6.74 -29.52 25.27
CA ALA A 85 -5.85 -30.63 24.93
C ALA A 85 -6.53 -32.01 24.94
N ARG A 86 -7.57 -32.22 25.77
CA ARG A 86 -8.35 -33.47 25.78
C ARG A 86 -9.16 -33.70 24.50
N ARG A 87 -9.43 -32.64 23.74
CA ARG A 87 -10.20 -32.70 22.49
C ARG A 87 -9.31 -32.81 21.25
N VAL A 88 -8.01 -32.57 21.39
CA VAL A 88 -7.06 -32.55 20.27
C VAL A 88 -6.71 -33.98 19.86
N PRO A 89 -6.96 -34.39 18.61
CA PRO A 89 -6.56 -35.69 18.10
C PRO A 89 -5.05 -35.97 18.21
N SER A 90 -4.68 -37.25 18.28
CA SER A 90 -3.28 -37.67 18.21
C SER A 90 -2.66 -37.24 16.88
N GLY A 91 -1.43 -36.74 16.91
CA GLY A 91 -0.68 -36.33 15.71
C GLY A 91 -0.88 -34.88 15.28
N VAL A 92 -1.77 -34.11 15.91
CA VAL A 92 -1.87 -32.66 15.68
C VAL A 92 -0.60 -31.96 16.19
N PRO A 93 0.08 -31.13 15.37
CA PRO A 93 1.24 -30.35 15.80
C PRO A 93 0.93 -29.47 17.02
N ARG A 94 1.89 -29.39 17.94
CA ARG A 94 1.77 -28.61 19.19
C ARG A 94 2.81 -27.51 19.23
N TYR A 95 2.37 -26.32 19.61
CA TYR A 95 3.17 -25.11 19.71
C TYR A 95 3.05 -24.53 21.13
N GLU A 96 4.17 -24.05 21.67
CA GLU A 96 4.25 -23.48 23.02
C GLU A 96 4.86 -22.09 22.94
N LEU A 97 4.07 -21.07 23.33
CA LEU A 97 4.47 -19.66 23.39
C LEU A 97 4.13 -19.08 24.77
N PRO A 98 4.74 -19.57 25.86
CA PRO A 98 4.26 -19.37 27.23
C PRO A 98 4.17 -17.90 27.68
N ASP A 99 4.93 -17.00 27.05
CA ASP A 99 4.93 -15.57 27.37
C ASP A 99 4.06 -14.74 26.41
N ALA A 100 3.57 -15.33 25.32
CA ALA A 100 2.91 -14.62 24.25
C ALA A 100 1.44 -14.31 24.55
N LEU A 101 1.00 -13.13 24.10
CA LEU A 101 -0.40 -12.81 23.90
C LEU A 101 -0.75 -13.15 22.45
N VAL A 102 -1.74 -14.00 22.23
CA VAL A 102 -2.23 -14.35 20.89
C VAL A 102 -3.53 -13.60 20.66
N THR A 103 -3.61 -12.85 19.57
CA THR A 103 -4.80 -12.10 19.15
C THR A 103 -5.26 -12.59 17.78
N PRO A 104 -6.49 -12.28 17.36
CA PRO A 104 -6.85 -12.40 15.96
C PRO A 104 -5.91 -11.54 15.11
N GLY A 105 -5.62 -12.00 13.90
CA GLY A 105 -4.91 -11.20 12.92
C GLY A 105 -5.72 -9.97 12.54
N VAL A 106 -5.03 -8.86 12.29
CA VAL A 106 -5.67 -7.59 11.90
C VAL A 106 -6.27 -7.74 10.51
N VAL A 107 -7.42 -7.11 10.30
CA VAL A 107 -8.01 -6.88 8.98
C VAL A 107 -8.04 -5.39 8.73
N ASP A 108 -7.38 -4.95 7.66
CA ASP A 108 -7.44 -3.56 7.25
C ASP A 108 -8.72 -3.32 6.45
N GLY A 109 -9.55 -2.38 6.91
CA GLY A 109 -10.90 -2.14 6.39
C GLY A 109 -10.95 -1.28 5.13
N HIS A 110 -9.83 -0.67 4.70
CA HIS A 110 -9.76 0.08 3.45
C HIS A 110 -8.32 0.25 2.98
N THR A 111 -7.99 -0.37 1.85
CA THR A 111 -6.63 -0.36 1.30
C THR A 111 -6.62 -0.13 -0.21
N HIS A 112 -5.53 0.45 -0.68
CA HIS A 112 -5.08 0.33 -2.06
C HIS A 112 -3.81 -0.52 -2.02
N PHE A 113 -3.97 -1.83 -1.89
CA PHE A 113 -2.87 -2.70 -1.47
C PHE A 113 -1.82 -2.88 -2.57
N ALA A 114 -2.27 -3.03 -3.82
CA ALA A 114 -1.39 -3.10 -4.98
C ALA A 114 -0.60 -1.79 -5.15
N MET A 115 -1.26 -0.64 -5.00
CA MET A 115 -0.61 0.66 -4.98
C MET A 115 0.48 0.72 -3.91
N TRP A 116 0.15 0.41 -2.66
CA TRP A 116 1.12 0.42 -1.56
C TRP A 116 2.30 -0.53 -1.85
N ALA A 117 2.03 -1.74 -2.31
CA ALA A 117 3.04 -2.74 -2.61
C ALA A 117 3.98 -2.32 -3.76
N LEU A 118 3.44 -1.73 -4.83
CA LEU A 118 4.24 -1.18 -5.93
C LEU A 118 5.08 0.02 -5.46
N ASN A 119 4.48 0.89 -4.66
CA ASN A 119 5.13 2.10 -4.16
C ASN A 119 6.35 1.80 -3.29
N ARG A 120 6.38 0.65 -2.59
CA ARG A 120 7.57 0.18 -1.87
C ARG A 120 8.80 -0.05 -2.77
N ARG A 121 8.61 -0.21 -4.08
CA ARG A 121 9.68 -0.37 -5.08
C ARG A 121 10.16 0.96 -5.66
N CYS A 122 9.44 2.05 -5.40
CA CYS A 122 9.82 3.40 -5.82
C CYS A 122 10.89 3.99 -4.89
N VAL A 123 11.47 5.12 -5.29
CA VAL A 123 12.39 5.88 -4.44
C VAL A 123 11.64 6.41 -3.21
N GLN A 124 12.08 6.04 -2.01
CA GLN A 124 11.46 6.46 -0.75
C GLN A 124 12.08 7.77 -0.27
N LEU A 125 11.29 8.85 -0.29
CA LEU A 125 11.71 10.19 0.15
C LEU A 125 11.20 10.57 1.53
N ALA A 126 10.30 9.76 2.11
CA ALA A 126 9.82 9.93 3.47
C ALA A 126 10.98 10.07 4.46
N GLY A 127 10.87 11.07 5.34
CA GLY A 127 11.89 11.39 6.34
C GLY A 127 13.15 12.09 5.78
N SER A 128 13.15 12.57 4.54
CA SER A 128 14.23 13.44 4.04
C SER A 128 14.11 14.82 4.71
N ALA A 129 15.07 15.17 5.55
CA ALA A 129 15.02 16.40 6.34
C ALA A 129 15.31 17.66 5.50
N THR A 130 15.91 17.49 4.32
CA THR A 130 16.28 18.58 3.41
C THR A 130 16.02 18.19 1.96
N CYS A 131 15.88 19.19 1.10
CA CYS A 131 15.80 18.99 -0.36
C CYS A 131 17.03 18.23 -0.89
N ASP A 132 18.24 18.56 -0.41
CA ASP A 132 19.47 17.87 -0.81
C ASP A 132 19.53 16.39 -0.41
N GLU A 133 18.91 16.01 0.71
CA GLU A 133 18.78 14.61 1.07
C GLU A 133 17.86 13.86 0.11
N ALA A 134 16.70 14.45 -0.22
CA ALA A 134 15.79 13.87 -1.20
C ALA A 134 16.48 13.73 -2.57
N VAL A 135 17.16 14.78 -3.05
CA VAL A 135 17.92 14.77 -4.32
C VAL A 135 18.99 13.69 -4.31
N ARG A 136 19.73 13.49 -3.21
CA ARG A 136 20.72 12.40 -3.10
C ARG A 136 20.09 11.01 -3.23
N ARG A 137 18.91 10.79 -2.64
CA ARG A 137 18.17 9.52 -2.80
C ARG A 137 17.75 9.30 -4.25
N VAL A 138 17.31 10.36 -4.93
CA VAL A 138 16.97 10.33 -6.37
C VAL A 138 18.20 10.09 -7.25
N ALA A 139 19.35 10.69 -6.91
CA ALA A 139 20.61 10.49 -7.65
C ALA A 139 21.08 9.03 -7.61
N GLY A 140 20.86 8.32 -6.50
CA GLY A 140 21.18 6.90 -6.37
C GLY A 140 20.17 5.95 -7.03
N ALA A 141 19.03 6.48 -7.51
CA ALA A 141 17.98 5.67 -8.10
C ALA A 141 18.33 5.21 -9.52
N ARG A 142 17.87 4.01 -9.88
CA ARG A 142 18.00 3.49 -11.24
C ARG A 142 16.67 3.63 -11.96
N PRO A 143 16.66 4.10 -13.22
CA PRO A 143 15.44 4.18 -14.01
C PRO A 143 14.80 2.80 -14.20
N ALA A 144 13.49 2.72 -14.03
CA ALA A 144 12.67 1.56 -14.37
C ALA A 144 11.71 1.96 -15.49
N GLN A 145 11.69 1.20 -16.58
CA GLN A 145 10.90 1.53 -17.78
C GLN A 145 11.17 2.96 -18.32
N GLY A 146 12.40 3.43 -18.19
CA GLY A 146 12.81 4.77 -18.64
C GLY A 146 12.42 5.92 -17.71
N TRP A 147 11.84 5.64 -16.54
CA TRP A 147 11.42 6.65 -15.56
C TRP A 147 12.08 6.42 -14.20
N ILE A 148 12.29 7.50 -13.46
CA ILE A 148 12.52 7.42 -12.02
C ILE A 148 11.26 7.87 -11.32
N VAL A 149 10.78 7.00 -10.43
CA VAL A 149 9.53 7.19 -9.71
C VAL A 149 9.83 7.14 -8.23
N GLY A 150 9.34 8.11 -7.48
CA GLY A 150 9.49 8.21 -6.04
C GLY A 150 8.24 8.71 -5.35
N GLN A 151 8.24 8.63 -4.03
CA GLN A 151 7.12 9.09 -3.20
C GLN A 151 7.58 9.58 -1.83
N GLY A 152 6.70 10.31 -1.16
CA GLY A 152 6.80 10.59 0.26
C GLY A 152 7.64 11.80 0.62
N TRP A 153 7.95 12.69 -0.33
CA TRP A 153 8.65 13.93 0.03
C TRP A 153 7.70 14.89 0.76
N ASP A 154 8.25 15.64 1.71
CA ASP A 154 7.55 16.67 2.47
C ASP A 154 8.48 17.88 2.57
N ALA A 155 8.10 18.99 1.95
CA ALA A 155 8.90 20.21 1.89
C ALA A 155 8.64 21.17 3.06
N ASN A 156 7.71 20.87 3.98
CA ASN A 156 7.33 21.77 5.08
C ASN A 156 8.51 22.14 6.00
N GLY A 157 9.54 21.29 6.06
CA GLY A 157 10.78 21.54 6.83
C GLY A 157 12.00 21.89 5.98
N TRP A 158 11.87 22.02 4.66
CA TRP A 158 13.02 22.28 3.79
C TRP A 158 13.34 23.77 3.73
N ASP A 159 14.62 24.08 3.51
CA ASP A 159 15.14 25.45 3.37
C ASP A 159 14.71 26.12 2.05
N ARG A 160 14.26 25.32 1.09
CA ARG A 160 13.81 25.76 -0.23
C ARG A 160 12.72 24.86 -0.79
N ALA A 161 11.91 25.43 -1.67
CA ALA A 161 10.89 24.69 -2.41
C ALA A 161 11.52 23.66 -3.37
N PRO A 162 10.81 22.57 -3.69
CA PRO A 162 11.17 21.69 -4.79
C PRO A 162 11.25 22.44 -6.12
N ASP A 163 12.30 22.17 -6.90
CA ASP A 163 12.51 22.78 -8.22
C ASP A 163 13.09 21.73 -9.19
N ARG A 164 12.73 21.81 -10.47
CA ARG A 164 13.16 20.86 -11.51
C ARG A 164 14.67 20.86 -11.71
N GLY A 165 15.34 22.00 -11.54
CA GLY A 165 16.76 22.17 -11.83
C GLY A 165 17.66 21.29 -10.97
N VAL A 166 17.31 21.09 -9.70
CA VAL A 166 18.10 20.20 -8.83
C VAL A 166 17.89 18.72 -9.17
N LEU A 167 16.75 18.33 -9.76
CA LEU A 167 16.54 17.00 -10.29
C LEU A 167 17.26 16.81 -11.63
N ASP A 168 17.22 17.82 -12.50
CA ASP A 168 17.91 17.82 -13.80
C ASP A 168 19.44 17.65 -13.63
N ALA A 169 19.99 18.18 -12.54
CA ALA A 169 21.41 18.05 -12.21
C ALA A 169 21.83 16.61 -11.88
N VAL A 170 20.91 15.77 -11.40
CA VAL A 170 21.22 14.39 -10.96
C VAL A 170 20.65 13.29 -11.87
N GLN A 171 19.61 13.60 -12.65
CA GLN A 171 18.94 12.62 -13.51
C GLN A 171 18.54 13.23 -14.85
N ARG A 172 18.88 12.53 -15.94
CA ARG A 172 18.55 12.93 -17.33
C ARG A 172 17.26 12.31 -17.85
N VAL A 173 16.82 11.21 -17.26
CA VAL A 173 15.54 10.58 -17.59
C VAL A 173 14.38 11.33 -16.92
N PRO A 174 13.13 11.17 -17.36
CA PRO A 174 11.98 11.68 -16.66
C PRO A 174 11.92 11.22 -15.19
N VAL A 175 11.77 12.18 -14.27
CA VAL A 175 11.62 11.97 -12.84
C VAL A 175 10.22 12.43 -12.41
N TYR A 176 9.53 11.58 -11.65
CA TYR A 176 8.23 11.89 -11.05
C TYR A 176 8.23 11.46 -9.58
N LEU A 177 7.99 12.41 -8.67
CA LEU A 177 8.04 12.19 -7.23
C LEU A 177 6.72 12.66 -6.59
N ASP A 178 5.93 11.73 -6.05
CA ASP A 178 4.73 12.07 -5.28
C ASP A 178 5.12 12.63 -3.91
N SER A 179 4.39 13.66 -3.49
CA SER A 179 4.44 14.18 -2.12
C SER A 179 3.90 13.16 -1.11
N LEU A 180 4.16 13.42 0.17
CA LEU A 180 3.70 12.58 1.28
C LEU A 180 2.17 12.48 1.36
N ASP A 181 1.46 13.56 1.08
CA ASP A 181 -0.01 13.62 1.09
C ASP A 181 -0.64 13.32 -0.28
N VAL A 182 0.18 12.99 -1.30
CA VAL A 182 -0.24 12.70 -2.68
C VAL A 182 -1.01 13.83 -3.39
N HIS A 183 -0.94 15.07 -2.89
CA HIS A 183 -1.57 16.26 -3.50
C HIS A 183 -0.60 17.11 -4.34
N ALA A 184 0.69 16.82 -4.29
CA ALA A 184 1.69 17.45 -5.12
C ALA A 184 2.63 16.44 -5.79
N ALA A 185 3.12 16.80 -6.97
CA ALA A 185 4.18 16.07 -7.67
C ALA A 185 5.36 16.99 -7.97
N TRP A 186 6.56 16.47 -7.74
CA TRP A 186 7.82 17.12 -8.09
C TRP A 186 8.46 16.38 -9.26
N VAL A 187 8.62 17.08 -10.37
CA VAL A 187 9.09 16.54 -11.65
C VAL A 187 10.26 17.33 -12.20
N ASN A 188 11.08 16.69 -13.03
CA ASN A 188 12.20 17.34 -13.71
C ASN A 188 11.82 17.83 -15.12
N SER A 189 12.75 18.49 -15.82
CA SER A 189 12.49 19.02 -17.17
C SER A 189 12.15 17.94 -18.19
N ALA A 190 12.79 16.77 -18.09
CA ALA A 190 12.51 15.64 -18.98
C ALA A 190 11.07 15.11 -18.82
N ALA A 191 10.56 15.09 -17.59
CA ALA A 191 9.17 14.70 -17.31
C ALA A 191 8.16 15.74 -17.80
N LEU A 192 8.42 17.04 -17.59
CA LEU A 192 7.60 18.12 -18.14
C LEU A 192 7.52 18.03 -19.67
N ALA A 193 8.65 17.82 -20.34
CA ALA A 193 8.73 17.65 -21.79
C ALA A 193 7.96 16.41 -22.26
N ALA A 194 8.06 15.28 -21.53
CA ALA A 194 7.31 14.06 -21.86
C ALA A 194 5.79 14.25 -21.75
N ALA A 195 5.33 15.14 -20.85
CA ALA A 195 3.93 15.50 -20.68
C ALA A 195 3.47 16.68 -21.57
N GLY A 196 4.39 17.31 -22.31
CA GLY A 196 4.08 18.49 -23.12
C GLY A 196 3.70 19.72 -22.29
N ILE A 197 4.13 19.78 -21.02
CA ILE A 197 3.86 20.91 -20.13
C ILE A 197 4.87 22.02 -20.44
N THR A 198 4.38 23.17 -20.86
CA THR A 198 5.17 24.38 -21.18
C THR A 198 4.65 25.58 -20.38
N ARG A 199 5.29 26.74 -20.55
CA ARG A 199 4.81 28.02 -20.01
C ARG A 199 3.37 28.32 -20.44
N GLU A 200 2.99 27.94 -21.66
CA GLU A 200 1.69 28.20 -22.26
C GLU A 200 0.60 27.20 -21.86
N THR A 201 0.96 26.09 -21.20
CA THR A 201 -0.02 25.13 -20.69
C THR A 201 -0.88 25.81 -19.62
N PRO A 202 -2.22 25.86 -19.74
CA PRO A 202 -3.05 26.45 -18.70
C PRO A 202 -3.10 25.56 -17.45
N ASP A 203 -3.35 26.16 -16.29
CA ASP A 203 -3.65 25.40 -15.09
C ASP A 203 -4.99 24.66 -15.25
N PRO A 204 -5.09 23.36 -14.88
CA PRO A 204 -6.35 22.65 -14.92
C PRO A 204 -7.29 23.14 -13.81
N PHE A 205 -8.59 22.93 -13.98
CA PHE A 205 -9.57 23.24 -12.94
C PHE A 205 -9.21 22.52 -11.64
N GLY A 206 -9.10 23.27 -10.53
CA GLY A 206 -8.73 22.71 -9.22
C GLY A 206 -7.28 22.23 -9.15
N GLY A 207 -6.40 22.70 -10.04
CA GLY A 207 -4.97 22.40 -10.03
C GLY A 207 -4.12 23.61 -10.34
N ARG A 208 -2.82 23.52 -10.06
CA ARG A 208 -1.85 24.57 -10.38
C ARG A 208 -0.52 24.00 -10.83
N ILE A 209 -0.01 24.49 -11.96
CA ILE A 209 1.38 24.28 -12.36
C ILE A 209 2.18 25.45 -11.78
N VAL A 210 3.10 25.19 -10.85
CA VAL A 210 3.90 26.26 -10.25
C VAL A 210 4.90 26.77 -11.28
N ARG A 211 5.00 28.10 -11.41
CA ARG A 211 5.87 28.79 -12.36
C ARG A 211 6.78 29.76 -11.64
N ASP A 212 7.98 29.97 -12.20
CA ASP A 212 8.91 30.98 -11.73
C ASP A 212 8.53 32.40 -12.22
N ALA A 213 9.35 33.39 -11.89
CA ALA A 213 9.14 34.78 -12.28
C ALA A 213 9.18 35.02 -13.80
N SER A 214 9.75 34.10 -14.59
CA SER A 214 9.77 34.15 -16.06
C SER A 214 8.57 33.44 -16.70
N GLY A 215 7.73 32.79 -15.88
CA GLY A 215 6.58 32.00 -16.32
C GLY A 215 6.92 30.56 -16.67
N GLU A 216 8.18 30.14 -16.53
CA GLU A 216 8.55 28.75 -16.81
C GLU A 216 8.08 27.82 -15.68
N PRO A 217 7.53 26.64 -15.99
CA PRO A 217 7.16 25.66 -14.97
C PRO A 217 8.38 25.27 -14.11
N THR A 218 8.22 25.32 -12.78
CA THR A 218 9.29 24.93 -11.83
C THR A 218 9.41 23.42 -11.68
N GLY A 219 8.45 22.65 -12.22
CA GLY A 219 8.34 21.21 -11.98
C GLY A 219 7.59 20.83 -10.71
N LEU A 220 7.01 21.79 -9.99
CA LEU A 220 6.07 21.51 -8.91
C LEU A 220 4.63 21.60 -9.44
N LEU A 221 3.89 20.50 -9.35
CA LEU A 221 2.49 20.37 -9.78
C LEU A 221 1.62 20.16 -8.55
N LEU A 222 0.54 20.93 -8.41
CA LEU A 222 -0.35 20.89 -7.25
C LEU A 222 -1.77 20.45 -7.64
N GLU A 223 -2.38 19.68 -6.76
CA GLU A 223 -3.73 19.17 -6.85
C GLU A 223 -3.97 18.49 -8.20
N ARG A 224 -5.00 18.92 -8.94
CA ARG A 224 -5.34 18.30 -10.23
C ARG A 224 -4.30 18.51 -11.33
N ALA A 225 -3.30 19.37 -11.14
CA ALA A 225 -2.18 19.46 -12.08
C ALA A 225 -1.31 18.20 -12.07
N VAL A 226 -1.31 17.44 -10.97
CA VAL A 226 -0.64 16.14 -10.89
C VAL A 226 -1.21 15.16 -11.93
N GLU A 227 -2.52 15.25 -12.22
CA GLU A 227 -3.21 14.37 -13.19
C GLU A 227 -2.64 14.50 -14.60
N LEU A 228 -2.02 15.64 -14.96
CA LEU A 228 -1.39 15.86 -16.27
C LEU A 228 -0.23 14.91 -16.54
N MET A 229 0.46 14.44 -15.49
CA MET A 229 1.58 13.52 -15.64
C MET A 229 1.12 12.08 -15.89
N LEU A 230 -0.07 11.72 -15.40
CA LEU A 230 -0.49 10.33 -15.33
C LEU A 230 -0.48 9.57 -16.65
N PRO A 231 -0.98 10.12 -17.77
CA PRO A 231 -0.96 9.42 -19.06
C PRO A 231 0.44 9.00 -19.53
N HIS A 232 1.48 9.68 -19.04
CA HIS A 232 2.87 9.52 -19.47
C HIS A 232 3.67 8.56 -18.60
N LEU A 233 3.18 8.26 -17.39
CA LEU A 233 3.84 7.33 -16.47
C LEU A 233 3.70 5.89 -16.98
N PRO A 234 4.74 5.05 -16.85
CA PRO A 234 4.71 3.68 -17.32
C PRO A 234 3.74 2.85 -16.49
N ASP A 235 2.99 1.98 -17.16
CA ASP A 235 2.20 0.96 -16.48
C ASP A 235 3.12 -0.15 -15.96
N PRO A 236 2.90 -0.67 -14.74
CA PRO A 236 3.67 -1.81 -14.26
C PRO A 236 3.34 -3.04 -15.12
N PRO A 237 4.34 -3.81 -15.61
CA PRO A 237 4.10 -5.09 -16.24
C PRO A 237 3.31 -6.02 -15.29
N PRO A 238 2.43 -6.89 -15.80
CA PRO A 238 1.66 -7.80 -14.95
C PRO A 238 2.51 -8.64 -13.99
N ALA A 239 3.68 -9.11 -14.44
CA ALA A 239 4.62 -9.85 -13.60
C ALA A 239 5.16 -9.02 -12.42
N LEU A 240 5.45 -7.73 -12.64
CA LEU A 240 5.91 -6.82 -11.59
C LEU A 240 4.82 -6.60 -10.54
N LEU A 241 3.55 -6.53 -10.95
CA LEU A 241 2.43 -6.42 -10.04
C LEU A 241 2.28 -7.69 -9.19
N ASP A 242 2.40 -8.88 -9.79
CA ASP A 242 2.34 -10.15 -9.08
C ASP A 242 3.47 -10.26 -8.03
N GLU A 243 4.70 -9.88 -8.40
CA GLU A 243 5.84 -9.82 -7.49
C GLU A 243 5.65 -8.79 -6.37
N ALA A 244 5.15 -7.59 -6.69
CA ALA A 244 4.86 -6.56 -5.70
C ALA A 244 3.82 -7.05 -4.69
N LEU A 245 2.72 -7.66 -5.14
CA LEU A 245 1.70 -8.23 -4.26
C LEU A 245 2.27 -9.35 -3.37
N ARG A 246 3.19 -10.19 -3.90
CA ARG A 246 3.86 -11.25 -3.12
C ARG A 246 4.75 -10.70 -2.01
N GLU A 247 5.50 -9.63 -2.28
CA GLU A 247 6.32 -8.97 -1.26
C GLU A 247 5.45 -8.18 -0.27
N GLY A 248 4.41 -7.52 -0.78
CA GLY A 248 3.45 -6.76 0.00
C GLY A 248 2.75 -7.64 1.03
N GLN A 249 2.27 -8.83 0.66
CA GLN A 249 1.62 -9.74 1.60
C GLN A 249 2.57 -10.23 2.70
N ALA A 250 3.85 -10.45 2.37
CA ALA A 250 4.85 -10.86 3.36
C ALA A 250 5.06 -9.74 4.39
N GLU A 251 5.12 -8.50 3.94
CA GLU A 251 5.20 -7.35 4.83
C GLU A 251 3.92 -7.14 5.64
N ALA A 252 2.74 -7.30 5.04
CA ALA A 252 1.46 -7.21 5.75
C ALA A 252 1.40 -8.23 6.90
N HIS A 253 1.79 -9.48 6.65
CA HIS A 253 1.88 -10.51 7.69
C HIS A 253 2.91 -10.17 8.77
N ARG A 254 4.06 -9.57 8.42
CA ARG A 254 5.05 -9.10 9.39
C ARG A 254 4.46 -8.04 10.34
N LEU A 255 3.51 -7.24 9.86
CA LEU A 255 2.77 -6.23 10.62
C LEU A 255 1.54 -6.81 11.35
N GLY A 256 1.25 -8.11 11.21
CA GLY A 256 0.09 -8.77 11.82
C GLY A 256 -1.21 -8.62 11.01
N VAL A 257 -1.16 -8.05 9.81
CA VAL A 257 -2.31 -7.94 8.89
C VAL A 257 -2.49 -9.26 8.16
N THR A 258 -3.68 -9.85 8.29
CA THR A 258 -4.05 -11.16 7.72
C THR A 258 -5.23 -11.10 6.76
N GLY A 259 -5.82 -9.91 6.61
CA GLY A 259 -6.85 -9.64 5.63
C GLY A 259 -6.95 -8.16 5.30
N ILE A 260 -7.49 -7.86 4.13
CA ILE A 260 -7.65 -6.51 3.62
C ILE A 260 -8.97 -6.36 2.88
N HIS A 261 -9.51 -5.15 2.91
CA HIS A 261 -10.53 -4.70 1.97
C HIS A 261 -9.82 -3.84 0.92
N ASP A 262 -9.82 -4.28 -0.34
CA ASP A 262 -8.99 -3.70 -1.39
C ASP A 262 -9.83 -2.95 -2.42
N MET A 263 -9.51 -1.68 -2.65
CA MET A 263 -10.26 -0.76 -3.51
C MET A 263 -9.45 -0.46 -4.77
N GLU A 264 -9.30 -1.45 -5.64
CA GLU A 264 -8.38 -1.39 -6.79
C GLU A 264 -9.10 -1.73 -8.10
N GLY A 265 -8.43 -1.48 -9.24
CA GLY A 265 -9.00 -1.71 -10.57
C GLY A 265 -8.89 -3.16 -11.07
N ASP A 266 -9.47 -3.43 -12.25
CA ASP A 266 -9.54 -4.75 -12.89
C ASP A 266 -8.17 -5.44 -13.07
N ALA A 267 -7.09 -4.66 -13.29
CA ALA A 267 -5.74 -5.20 -13.42
C ALA A 267 -5.25 -5.87 -12.12
N VAL A 268 -5.63 -5.32 -10.97
CA VAL A 268 -5.32 -5.88 -9.65
C VAL A 268 -6.18 -7.09 -9.37
N LEU A 269 -7.48 -7.04 -9.69
CA LEU A 269 -8.34 -8.22 -9.60
C LEU A 269 -7.74 -9.39 -10.40
N ALA A 270 -7.32 -9.14 -11.64
CA ALA A 270 -6.66 -10.17 -12.45
C ALA A 270 -5.34 -10.67 -11.85
N ALA A 271 -4.58 -9.82 -11.16
CA ALA A 271 -3.36 -10.23 -10.46
C ALA A 271 -3.66 -11.10 -9.24
N LEU A 272 -4.67 -10.73 -8.45
CA LEU A 272 -5.15 -11.52 -7.32
C LEU A 272 -5.66 -12.89 -7.79
N GLU A 273 -6.45 -12.94 -8.88
CA GLU A 273 -6.91 -14.19 -9.52
C GLU A 273 -5.73 -15.06 -9.97
N ARG A 274 -4.67 -14.47 -10.55
CA ARG A 274 -3.45 -15.21 -10.93
C ARG A 274 -2.71 -15.78 -9.71
N LEU A 275 -2.59 -15.00 -8.63
CA LEU A 275 -1.94 -15.47 -7.40
C LEU A 275 -2.75 -16.58 -6.73
N GLU A 276 -4.08 -16.46 -6.68
CA GLU A 276 -4.96 -17.50 -6.16
C GLU A 276 -4.84 -18.81 -6.95
N ALA A 277 -4.84 -18.73 -8.29
CA ALA A 277 -4.74 -19.90 -9.17
C ALA A 277 -3.46 -20.74 -8.99
N VAL A 278 -2.41 -20.17 -8.40
CA VAL A 278 -1.13 -20.84 -8.11
C VAL A 278 -0.84 -20.98 -6.62
N ASP A 279 -1.88 -20.90 -5.76
CA ASP A 279 -1.80 -20.93 -4.28
C ASP A 279 -0.76 -19.96 -3.70
N ALA A 280 -0.63 -18.79 -4.32
CA ALA A 280 0.30 -17.75 -3.91
C ALA A 280 -0.36 -16.56 -3.22
N LEU A 281 -1.70 -16.49 -3.21
CA LEU A 281 -2.44 -15.49 -2.45
C LEU A 281 -2.54 -15.94 -0.99
N ARG A 282 -1.82 -15.22 -0.11
CA ARG A 282 -1.72 -15.55 1.32
C ARG A 282 -2.52 -14.61 2.21
N LEU A 283 -2.87 -13.41 1.73
CA LEU A 283 -3.82 -12.52 2.39
C LEU A 283 -5.26 -12.93 2.08
N ARG A 284 -6.16 -12.76 3.04
CA ARG A 284 -7.61 -12.79 2.78
C ARG A 284 -8.02 -11.44 2.18
N VAL A 285 -8.51 -11.44 0.94
CA VAL A 285 -8.85 -10.20 0.24
C VAL A 285 -10.36 -10.11 0.04
N GLN A 286 -10.96 -9.05 0.57
CA GLN A 286 -12.28 -8.59 0.17
C GLN A 286 -12.11 -7.51 -0.90
N PHE A 287 -12.39 -7.84 -2.16
CA PHE A 287 -12.17 -6.92 -3.27
C PHE A 287 -13.39 -6.04 -3.54
N HIS A 288 -13.19 -4.73 -3.59
CA HIS A 288 -14.19 -3.71 -3.87
C HIS A 288 -13.86 -3.03 -5.21
N PRO A 289 -14.44 -3.50 -6.33
CA PRO A 289 -14.17 -2.92 -7.65
C PRO A 289 -14.75 -1.51 -7.78
N PRO A 290 -14.21 -0.67 -8.70
CA PRO A 290 -14.84 0.57 -9.08
C PRO A 290 -16.26 0.33 -9.59
N VAL A 291 -17.18 1.25 -9.29
CA VAL A 291 -18.59 1.17 -9.75
C VAL A 291 -18.66 1.02 -11.27
N THR A 292 -17.76 1.67 -11.99
CA THR A 292 -17.66 1.61 -13.46
C THR A 292 -17.31 0.21 -13.99
N SER A 293 -16.65 -0.63 -13.20
CA SER A 293 -16.31 -2.02 -13.56
C SER A 293 -17.46 -3.01 -13.29
N LEU A 294 -18.42 -2.67 -12.42
CA LEU A 294 -19.49 -3.59 -11.99
C LEU A 294 -20.28 -4.20 -13.16
N PRO A 295 -20.72 -3.45 -14.20
CA PRO A 295 -21.45 -4.06 -15.31
C PRO A 295 -20.66 -5.14 -16.05
N ALA A 296 -19.33 -4.96 -16.20
CA ALA A 296 -18.48 -5.93 -16.86
C ALA A 296 -18.25 -7.17 -15.99
N LEU A 297 -18.06 -6.99 -14.68
CA LEU A 297 -17.91 -8.07 -13.71
C LEU A 297 -19.18 -8.94 -13.62
N VAL A 298 -20.35 -8.31 -13.59
CA VAL A 298 -21.64 -9.02 -13.58
C VAL A 298 -21.82 -9.85 -14.86
N ARG A 299 -21.46 -9.32 -16.03
CA ARG A 299 -21.48 -10.08 -17.30
C ARG A 299 -20.53 -11.28 -17.30
N ARG A 300 -19.40 -11.18 -16.60
CA ARG A 300 -18.44 -12.29 -16.39
C ARG A 300 -18.94 -13.32 -15.34
N GLY A 301 -20.10 -13.11 -14.74
CA GLY A 301 -20.66 -13.99 -13.72
C GLY A 301 -20.13 -13.74 -12.31
N VAL A 302 -19.35 -12.67 -12.09
CA VAL A 302 -18.93 -12.25 -10.75
C VAL A 302 -20.17 -11.77 -9.99
N ARG A 303 -20.33 -12.26 -8.76
CA ARG A 303 -21.41 -11.87 -7.85
C ARG A 303 -20.80 -11.32 -6.57
N SER A 304 -21.54 -10.45 -5.88
CA SER A 304 -21.22 -10.06 -4.52
C SER A 304 -21.15 -11.31 -3.63
N GLY A 305 -20.10 -11.43 -2.83
CA GLY A 305 -19.95 -12.55 -1.91
C GLY A 305 -20.82 -12.42 -0.65
N VAL A 306 -21.19 -13.58 -0.11
CA VAL A 306 -21.13 -13.92 1.32
C VAL A 306 -20.50 -15.31 1.40
#